data_AF-A0A563C5H4-F1
#
_entry.id   AF-A0A563C5H4-F1
#
_cell.length_a   1.000
_cell.length_b   1.000
_cell.length_c   1.000
_cell.angle_alpha   90.00
_cell.angle_beta   90.00
_cell.angle_gamma   90.00
#
_symmetry.space_group_name_H-M   'P 1'
#
loop_
_entity.id
_entity.type
_entity.pdbx_description
1 polymer ?
#
loop_
_entity_poly.entity_id
_entity_poly.type
_entity_poly.pdbx_seq_one_letter_code
_entity_poly.pdbx_strand_id
1 'polypeptide(L)' 'MPRRNPKNPKIIRFTENINKSCKNKKRFETETLAKREVKLQSLLHPENNYDFYKCNYCLGFHLTTKK' A
#
# COMPACT_ATOMS: atom_id res chain seq x y z
N MET A 1 -20.04 -29.21 -35.82
CA MET A 1 -20.57 -28.06 -35.06
C MET A 1 -19.44 -27.49 -34.20
N PRO A 2 -19.04 -26.21 -34.30
CA PRO A 2 -17.94 -25.71 -33.48
C PRO A 2 -18.42 -25.40 -32.07
N ARG A 3 -17.80 -26.05 -31.08
CA ARG A 3 -17.94 -25.76 -29.65
C ARG A 3 -17.53 -24.31 -29.39
N ARG A 4 -18.46 -23.51 -28.85
CA ARG A 4 -18.18 -22.17 -28.31
C ARG A 4 -17.19 -22.31 -27.15
N ASN A 5 -15.98 -21.77 -27.32
CA ASN A 5 -15.04 -21.61 -26.23
C ASN A 5 -15.57 -20.47 -25.32
N PRO A 6 -15.86 -20.69 -24.03
CA PRO A 6 -16.32 -19.60 -23.18
C PRO A 6 -15.15 -18.65 -22.92
N LYS A 7 -15.20 -17.53 -23.62
CA LYS A 7 -14.27 -16.41 -23.52
C LYS A 7 -14.59 -15.63 -22.24
N ASN A 8 -14.06 -16.04 -21.07
CA ASN A 8 -13.71 -15.17 -19.94
C ASN A 8 -13.24 -15.98 -18.70
N PRO A 9 -12.40 -15.41 -17.80
CA PRO A 9 -12.63 -14.09 -17.20
C PRO A 9 -11.55 -13.07 -17.56
N LYS A 10 -12.01 -11.84 -17.82
CA LYS A 10 -11.23 -10.63 -17.55
C LYS A 10 -10.66 -10.80 -16.14
N ILE A 11 -9.37 -11.12 -16.06
CA ILE A 11 -8.58 -10.92 -14.85
C ILE A 11 -8.82 -9.46 -14.51
N ILE A 12 -9.59 -9.23 -13.45
CA ILE A 12 -9.87 -7.90 -12.96
C ILE A 12 -8.52 -7.41 -12.48
N ARG A 13 -7.82 -6.68 -13.35
CA ARG A 13 -6.56 -6.01 -13.05
C ARG A 13 -6.87 -4.86 -12.09
N PHE A 14 -7.18 -5.20 -10.83
CA PHE A 14 -7.24 -4.27 -9.71
C PHE A 14 -5.86 -3.67 -9.39
N THR A 15 -4.83 -4.00 -10.16
CA THR A 15 -3.42 -3.67 -9.92
C THR A 15 -2.86 -2.51 -10.75
N GLU A 16 -3.58 -1.99 -11.75
CA GLU A 16 -2.99 -0.97 -12.65
C GLU A 16 -3.22 0.49 -12.24
N ASN A 17 -4.05 0.76 -11.22
CA ASN A 17 -4.34 2.14 -10.81
C ASN A 17 -4.03 2.43 -9.33
N ILE A 18 -2.96 1.83 -8.80
CA ILE A 18 -2.33 2.36 -7.58
C ILE A 18 -1.72 3.70 -7.98
N ASN A 19 -2.40 4.79 -7.62
CA ASN A 19 -1.99 6.18 -7.82
C ASN A 19 -0.46 6.35 -7.68
N LYS A 20 0.17 7.16 -8.55
CA LYS A 20 1.63 7.44 -8.51
C LYS A 20 2.14 7.76 -7.09
N SER A 21 1.31 8.42 -6.28
CA SER A 21 1.56 8.76 -4.88
C SER A 21 1.74 7.58 -3.92
N CYS A 22 1.15 6.42 -4.23
CA CYS A 22 1.32 5.18 -3.45
C CYS A 22 2.41 4.28 -4.01
N LYS A 23 2.68 4.35 -5.32
CA LYS A 23 3.67 3.51 -6.01
C LYS A 23 5.10 3.71 -5.48
N ASN A 24 5.43 4.95 -5.11
CA ASN A 24 6.75 5.32 -4.59
C ASN A 24 6.84 5.30 -3.06
N LYS A 25 5.73 5.07 -2.35
CA LYS A 25 5.71 5.05 -0.89
C LYS A 25 5.73 3.60 -0.39
N LYS A 26 6.55 3.34 0.63
CA LYS A 26 6.56 2.05 1.33
C LYS A 26 5.13 1.76 1.81
N ARG A 27 4.52 0.70 1.30
CA ARG A 27 3.15 0.25 1.63
C ARG A 27 3.27 -0.92 2.59
N PHE A 28 2.47 -0.88 3.65
CA PHE A 28 2.32 -1.98 4.59
C PHE A 28 0.92 -2.56 4.47
N GLU A 29 0.84 -3.90 4.48
CA GLU A 29 -0.43 -4.62 4.37
C GLU A 29 -1.23 -4.56 5.67
N THR A 30 -0.54 -4.50 6.82
CA THR A 30 -1.16 -4.51 8.14
C THR A 30 -0.71 -3.31 8.97
N GLU A 31 -1.58 -2.91 9.90
CA GLU A 31 -1.30 -1.85 10.87
C GLU A 31 -0.08 -2.18 11.74
N THR A 32 0.06 -3.46 12.11
CA THR A 32 1.18 -3.94 12.93
C THR A 32 2.53 -3.72 12.25
N LEU A 33 2.63 -3.96 10.94
CA LEU A 33 3.85 -3.71 10.17
C LEU A 33 4.14 -2.21 10.09
N ALA A 34 3.12 -1.39 9.82
CA ALA A 34 3.27 0.07 9.81
C ALA A 34 3.75 0.61 11.16
N LYS A 35 3.18 0.13 12.28
CA LYS A 35 3.62 0.49 13.64
C LYS A 35 5.07 0.08 13.92
N ARG A 36 5.47 -1.12 13.50
CA ARG A 36 6.86 -1.58 13.68
C ARG A 36 7.83 -0.68 12.94
N GLU A 37 7.51 -0.31 11.71
CA GLU A 37 8.37 0.57 10.91
C GLU A 37 8.41 2.00 11.45
N VAL A 38 7.30 2.53 11.96
CA VAL A 38 7.31 3.82 12.67
C VAL A 38 8.26 3.76 13.86
N LYS A 39 8.17 2.73 14.70
CA LYS A 39 9.11 2.57 15.83
C LYS A 39 10.56 2.48 15.37
N LEU A 40 10.83 1.71 14.31
CA LEU A 40 12.17 1.56 13.76
C LEU A 40 12.74 2.89 13.24
N GLN A 41 11.93 3.65 12.51
CA GLN A 41 12.31 4.96 11.99
C GLN A 41 12.51 5.98 13.11
N SER A 42 11.66 5.96 14.14
CA SER A 42 11.84 6.78 15.34
C SER A 42 13.10 6.42 16.14
N LEU A 43 13.56 5.17 16.10
CA LEU A 43 14.83 4.78 16.71
C LEU A 43 16.04 5.24 15.88
N LEU A 44 15.94 5.18 14.54
CA LEU A 44 17.01 5.59 13.62
C LEU A 44 17.14 7.12 13.51
N HIS A 45 16.02 7.82 13.54
CA HIS A 45 15.93 9.27 13.39
C HIS A 45 14.95 9.84 14.45
N PRO A 46 15.37 9.90 15.72
CA PRO A 46 14.49 10.32 16.83
C PRO A 46 14.03 11.78 16.72
N GLU A 47 14.75 12.58 15.96
CA GLU A 47 14.43 13.98 15.64
C GLU A 47 13.25 14.13 14.66
N ASN A 48 12.87 13.05 13.97
CA ASN A 48 11.69 13.02 13.11
C ASN A 48 10.52 12.30 13.81
N ASN A 49 9.37 12.96 13.86
CA ASN A 49 8.16 12.37 14.43
C ASN A 49 7.44 11.52 13.36
N TYR A 50 7.76 10.22 13.29
CA TYR A 50 7.13 9.31 12.33
C TYR A 50 5.74 8.88 12.81
N ASP A 51 4.83 8.75 11.86
CA ASP A 51 3.52 8.14 12.07
C ASP A 51 3.13 7.35 10.81
N PHE A 52 1.94 6.76 10.79
CA PHE A 52 1.39 6.10 9.63
C PHE A 52 -0.07 6.49 9.41
N TYR A 53 -0.53 6.37 8.18
CA TYR A 53 -1.94 6.58 7.84
C TYR A 53 -2.46 5.46 6.95
N LYS A 54 -3.74 5.13 7.11
CA LYS A 54 -4.44 4.24 6.19
C LYS A 54 -4.80 5.01 4.93
N CYS A 55 -4.32 4.54 3.80
CA CYS A 55 -4.67 5.11 2.51
C CYS A 55 -5.91 4.42 1.95
N ASN A 56 -6.97 5.21 1.75
CA ASN A 56 -8.24 4.73 1.21
C ASN A 56 -8.13 4.31 -0.27
N TYR A 57 -7.08 4.77 -0.99
CA TYR A 57 -6.89 4.45 -2.41
C TYR A 57 -6.21 3.09 -2.63
N CYS A 58 -5.15 2.78 -1.87
CA CYS A 58 -4.44 1.50 -1.99
C CYS A 58 -4.90 0.48 -0.94
N LEU A 59 -5.83 0.85 -0.05
CA LEU A 59 -6.31 0.05 1.08
C LEU A 59 -5.17 -0.47 1.99
N GLY A 60 -4.00 0.19 1.96
CA GLY A 60 -2.83 -0.15 2.76
C GLY A 60 -2.44 0.98 3.72
N PHE A 61 -1.41 0.72 4.52
CA PHE A 61 -0.85 1.72 5.44
C PHE A 61 0.43 2.31 4.84
N HIS A 62 0.61 3.61 4.99
CA HIS A 62 1.81 4.32 4.55
C HIS A 62 2.44 5.07 5.70
N LEU A 63 3.77 5.08 5.71
CA LEU A 63 4.54 5.91 6.64
C LEU A 63 4.39 7.39 6.26
N THR A 64 4.32 8.24 7.26
CA THR A 64 4.35 9.70 7.14
C THR A 64 5.22 10.27 8.25
N THR A 65 5.73 11.47 8.06
CA THR A 65 6.30 12.26 9.15
C THR A 65 5.29 13.32 9.56
N LYS A 66 5.10 13.51 10.85
CA LYS A 66 4.46 14.69 11.42
C LYS A 66 5.53 15.78 11.44
N LYS A 67 5.27 16.87 10.72
CA LYS A 67 6.02 18.12 10.85
C LYS A 67 5.60 18.84 12.11
#